data_AF-A0A2D4MM08-F1
#
_entry.id   AF-A0A2D4MM08-F1
#
_cell.length_a   1.000
_cell.length_b   1.000
_cell.length_c   1.000
_cell.angle_alpha   90.00
_cell.angle_beta   90.00
_cell.angle_gamma   90.00
#
_symmetry.space_group_name_H-M   'P 1'
#
loop_
_entity.id
_entity.type
_entity.pdbx_description
1 polymer ?
#
loop_
_entity_poly.entity_id
_entity_poly.type
_entity_poly.pdbx_seq_one_letter_code
_entity_poly.pdbx_strand_id
1 'polypeptide(L)'
;QYFISVAIVTQNLPHPPTVTMLAEQTQKWFPTHVQVTVLQAKGLKPKGKSGTNDTYTIIQLGKEKYSTSVAEKTLDPIWKEEASFELPGLLMEGNSEKYILYLIVMHRSLVGLDKFLGQVAIKLNDIFEDKLRRKTDLNVNSQNSEEFQKTMDGNPFDAATGYRNLTYEEVLQELMKHKEQLKKKDTHIRELEDYIDNLLVRVMEETPSILRVPYEPSWRAGKFSKT
;
A
#
# COMPACT_ATOMS: atom_id res chain seq x y z
N GLN A 1 -13.68 -24.14 -4.42
CA GLN A 1 -13.13 -23.08 -3.53
C GLN A 1 -11.67 -22.92 -3.93
N TYR A 2 -11.23 -21.71 -4.27
CA TYR A 2 -9.83 -21.45 -4.62
C TYR A 2 -9.15 -20.68 -3.48
N PHE A 3 -7.84 -20.84 -3.37
CA PHE A 3 -7.04 -20.19 -2.33
C PHE A 3 -5.90 -19.38 -2.98
N ILE A 4 -5.62 -18.22 -2.43
CA ILE A 4 -4.43 -17.42 -2.74
C ILE A 4 -3.51 -17.48 -1.51
N SER A 5 -2.25 -17.86 -1.71
CA SER A 5 -1.21 -17.81 -0.68
C SER A 5 -0.39 -16.55 -0.87
N VAL A 6 -0.36 -15.70 0.15
CA VAL A 6 0.41 -14.44 0.16
C VAL A 6 1.23 -14.37 1.44
N ALA A 7 2.47 -13.89 1.33
CA ALA A 7 3.29 -13.50 2.47
C ALA A 7 3.32 -11.98 2.58
N ILE A 8 3.10 -11.45 3.78
CA ILE A 8 3.16 -9.99 4.05
C ILE A 8 4.22 -9.74 5.12
N VAL A 9 5.13 -8.81 4.83
CA VAL A 9 6.17 -8.34 5.73
C VAL A 9 6.07 -6.83 5.85
N THR A 10 6.12 -6.32 7.07
CA THR A 10 6.04 -4.88 7.35
C THR A 10 7.41 -4.41 7.80
N GLN A 11 7.90 -3.33 7.19
CA GLN A 11 9.19 -2.77 7.58
C GLN A 11 9.00 -1.58 8.51
N ASN A 12 9.72 -1.65 9.63
CA ASN A 12 9.65 -0.67 10.68
C ASN A 12 10.88 0.21 10.64
N LEU A 13 10.74 1.43 10.12
CA LEU A 13 11.74 2.44 10.38
C LEU A 13 11.52 3.01 11.80
N PRO A 14 12.55 3.05 12.66
CA PRO A 14 12.46 3.78 13.91
C PRO A 14 12.28 5.25 13.57
N HIS A 15 11.21 5.88 14.06
CA HIS A 15 11.21 7.34 14.12
C HIS A 15 12.37 7.75 15.04
N PRO A 16 13.20 8.74 14.66
CA PRO A 16 14.12 9.33 15.63
C PRO A 16 13.27 9.84 16.80
N PRO A 17 13.67 9.57 18.06
CA PRO A 17 12.93 10.07 19.20
C PRO A 17 12.93 11.60 19.12
N THR A 18 11.76 12.20 18.88
CA THR A 18 11.58 13.63 19.07
C THR A 18 11.78 13.88 20.56
N VAL A 19 12.90 14.53 20.89
CA VAL A 19 13.25 14.86 22.26
C VAL A 19 12.13 15.72 22.83
N THR A 20 11.66 15.31 24.02
CA THR A 20 10.63 15.93 24.85
C THR A 20 9.18 15.59 24.47
N MET A 21 8.62 14.59 25.14
CA MET A 21 7.45 14.79 26.01
C MET A 21 7.32 13.57 26.94
N LEU A 22 7.57 13.82 28.22
CA LEU A 22 7.22 12.91 29.31
C LEU A 22 5.69 12.78 29.37
N ALA A 23 5.17 11.64 28.93
CA ALA A 23 4.02 10.98 29.54
C ALA A 23 3.97 9.55 29.00
N GLU A 24 3.77 8.60 29.91
CA GLU A 24 3.53 7.18 29.63
C GLU A 24 2.23 6.98 28.84
N GLN A 25 2.22 7.37 27.58
CA GLN A 25 1.24 6.95 26.60
C GLN A 25 2.00 6.08 25.61
N THR A 26 1.66 4.80 25.61
CA THR A 26 2.29 3.75 24.78
C THR A 26 2.65 4.30 23.41
N GLN A 27 3.95 4.44 23.12
CA GLN A 27 4.44 4.96 21.84
C GLN A 27 3.97 3.98 20.75
N LYS A 28 2.81 4.28 20.14
CA LYS A 28 2.19 3.44 19.13
C LYS A 28 3.03 3.60 17.88
N TRP A 29 3.80 2.57 17.58
CA TRP A 29 4.64 2.52 16.38
C TRP A 29 3.78 2.33 15.12
N PHE A 30 4.14 2.98 14.02
CA PHE A 30 3.39 2.96 12.77
C PHE A 30 4.24 2.46 11.58
N PRO A 31 3.72 1.53 10.77
CA PRO A 31 4.42 1.05 9.57
C PRO A 31 4.53 2.13 8.50
N THR A 32 5.73 2.25 7.95
CA THR A 32 6.04 3.16 6.82
C THR A 32 5.98 2.46 5.47
N HIS A 33 6.20 1.14 5.46
CA HIS A 33 6.25 0.35 4.23
C HIS A 33 5.64 -1.02 4.47
N VAL A 34 5.02 -1.57 3.43
CA VAL A 34 4.58 -2.97 3.39
C VAL A 34 5.14 -3.65 2.15
N GLN A 35 5.70 -4.84 2.36
CA GLN A 35 6.23 -5.72 1.34
C GLN A 35 5.28 -6.91 1.22
N VAL A 36 4.80 -7.14 0.01
CA VAL A 36 3.78 -8.16 -0.31
C VAL A 36 4.38 -9.12 -1.31
N THR A 37 4.49 -10.39 -0.93
CA THR A 37 4.93 -11.47 -1.81
C THR A 37 3.74 -12.35 -2.19
N VAL A 38 3.35 -12.36 -3.47
CA VAL A 38 2.32 -13.28 -3.99
C VAL A 38 3.00 -14.60 -4.32
N LEU A 39 2.69 -15.64 -3.53
CA LEU A 39 3.36 -16.94 -3.66
C LEU A 39 2.73 -17.78 -4.76
N GLN A 40 1.43 -18.06 -4.63
CA GLN A 40 0.69 -18.96 -5.52
C GLN A 40 -0.82 -18.76 -5.40
N ALA A 41 -1.58 -19.27 -6.37
CA ALA A 41 -3.00 -19.55 -6.23
C ALA A 41 -3.26 -21.02 -6.57
N LYS A 42 -4.34 -21.60 -6.03
CA LYS A 42 -4.72 -22.99 -6.28
C LYS A 42 -6.20 -23.17 -6.51
N GLY A 43 -6.55 -24.12 -7.37
CA GLY A 43 -7.93 -24.50 -7.67
C GLY A 43 -8.72 -23.41 -8.40
N LEU A 44 -8.06 -22.62 -9.26
CA LEU A 44 -8.71 -21.58 -10.04
C LEU A 44 -9.74 -22.18 -11.00
N LYS A 45 -10.88 -21.50 -11.19
CA LYS A 45 -11.87 -21.92 -12.18
C LYS A 45 -11.30 -21.73 -13.59
N PRO A 46 -11.45 -22.71 -14.51
CA PRO A 46 -10.97 -22.56 -15.87
C PRO A 46 -11.79 -21.50 -16.65
N LYS A 47 -11.09 -20.59 -17.33
CA LYS A 47 -11.63 -19.52 -18.19
C LYS A 47 -10.96 -19.43 -19.56
N GLY A 48 -9.81 -20.09 -19.75
CA GLY A 48 -9.12 -20.21 -21.03
C GLY A 48 -9.68 -21.32 -21.92
N LYS A 49 -9.34 -21.26 -23.22
CA LYS A 49 -9.89 -22.16 -24.25
C LYS A 49 -9.48 -23.63 -24.07
N SER A 50 -8.33 -23.88 -23.47
CA SER A 50 -7.78 -25.22 -23.22
C SER A 50 -8.23 -25.85 -21.90
N GLY A 51 -9.19 -25.24 -21.19
CA GLY A 51 -9.55 -25.68 -19.83
C GLY A 51 -8.50 -25.33 -18.77
N THR A 52 -7.50 -24.53 -19.13
CA THR A 52 -6.47 -23.96 -18.24
C THR A 52 -6.54 -22.44 -18.30
N ASN A 53 -5.75 -21.75 -17.48
CA ASN A 53 -5.64 -20.29 -17.51
C ASN A 53 -4.18 -19.86 -17.74
N ASP A 54 -4.00 -18.76 -18.46
CA ASP A 54 -2.78 -17.95 -18.42
C ASP A 54 -3.03 -16.84 -17.39
N THR A 55 -2.36 -16.87 -16.23
CA THR A 55 -2.78 -16.11 -15.05
C THR A 55 -1.73 -15.14 -14.54
N TYR A 56 -2.16 -13.95 -14.14
CA TYR A 56 -1.36 -13.01 -13.36
C TYR A 56 -2.20 -12.47 -12.19
N THR A 57 -1.52 -11.91 -11.19
CA THR A 57 -2.17 -11.27 -10.05
C THR A 57 -1.81 -9.79 -10.02
N ILE A 58 -2.83 -8.95 -9.90
CA ILE A 58 -2.67 -7.53 -9.60
C ILE A 58 -2.61 -7.37 -8.08
N ILE A 59 -1.55 -6.73 -7.59
CA ILE A 59 -1.33 -6.38 -6.20
C ILE A 59 -1.61 -4.88 -6.08
N GLN A 60 -2.62 -4.50 -5.32
CA GLN A 60 -3.07 -3.11 -5.26
C GLN A 60 -3.22 -2.61 -3.83
N LEU A 61 -2.63 -1.45 -3.54
CA LEU A 61 -2.83 -0.71 -2.30
C LEU A 61 -3.09 0.77 -2.61
N GLY A 62 -4.29 1.26 -2.28
CA GLY A 62 -4.71 2.60 -2.66
C GLY A 62 -4.63 2.83 -4.18
N LYS A 63 -3.82 3.80 -4.61
CA LYS A 63 -3.62 4.15 -6.03
C LYS A 63 -2.50 3.34 -6.69
N GLU A 64 -1.62 2.73 -5.91
CA GLU A 64 -0.48 1.97 -6.42
C GLU A 64 -0.88 0.56 -6.80
N LYS A 65 -0.35 0.07 -7.93
CA LYS A 65 -0.60 -1.26 -8.44
C LYS A 65 0.66 -1.87 -9.03
N TYR A 66 0.86 -3.15 -8.75
CA TYR A 66 1.86 -4.01 -9.37
C TYR A 66 1.17 -5.22 -9.98
N SER A 67 1.79 -5.85 -10.99
CA SER A 67 1.30 -7.09 -11.57
C SER A 67 2.44 -8.11 -11.58
N THR A 68 2.11 -9.35 -11.24
CA THR A 68 3.05 -10.46 -11.40
C THR A 68 3.27 -10.77 -12.88
N SER A 69 4.29 -11.58 -13.17
CA SER A 69 4.38 -12.28 -14.45
C SER A 69 3.17 -13.19 -14.69
N VAL A 70 3.01 -13.61 -15.96
CA VAL A 70 1.93 -14.52 -16.37
C VAL A 70 2.41 -15.96 -16.23
N ALA A 71 1.73 -16.73 -15.39
CA ALA A 71 1.87 -18.18 -15.32
C ALA A 71 0.93 -18.83 -16.34
N GLU A 72 1.49 -19.45 -17.36
CA GLU A 72 0.72 -19.99 -18.50
C GLU A 72 0.12 -21.37 -18.23
N LYS A 73 -1.03 -21.63 -18.87
CA LYS A 73 -1.68 -22.95 -18.97
C LYS A 73 -1.77 -23.74 -17.65
N THR A 74 -2.16 -23.07 -16.57
CA THR A 74 -2.29 -23.69 -15.25
C THR A 74 -3.57 -23.26 -14.53
N LEU A 75 -4.04 -24.08 -13.58
CA LEU A 75 -5.09 -23.72 -12.61
C LEU A 75 -4.50 -23.47 -11.20
N ASP A 76 -3.20 -23.74 -11.04
CA ASP A 76 -2.46 -23.67 -9.78
C ASP A 76 -1.15 -22.86 -10.00
N PRO A 77 -1.24 -21.57 -10.34
CA PRO A 77 -0.06 -20.75 -10.65
C PRO A 77 0.83 -20.50 -9.43
N ILE A 78 2.13 -20.43 -9.67
CA ILE A 78 3.17 -20.10 -8.67
C ILE A 78 3.99 -18.94 -9.24
N TRP A 79 4.00 -17.82 -8.52
CA TRP A 79 4.72 -16.61 -8.94
C TRP A 79 5.94 -16.35 -8.05
N LYS A 80 5.75 -16.32 -6.73
CA LYS A 80 6.78 -15.94 -5.74
C LYS A 80 7.38 -14.57 -6.03
N GLU A 81 6.53 -13.64 -6.45
CA GLU A 81 6.91 -12.29 -6.84
C GLU A 81 6.49 -11.28 -5.76
N GLU A 82 7.20 -10.17 -5.70
CA GLU A 82 7.12 -9.21 -4.62
C GLU A 82 6.85 -7.78 -5.11
N ALA A 83 6.08 -7.04 -4.32
CA ALA A 83 5.86 -5.62 -4.47
C ALA A 83 6.00 -4.92 -3.11
N SER A 84 6.59 -3.72 -3.13
CA SER A 84 6.72 -2.85 -1.96
C SER A 84 5.87 -1.60 -2.14
N PHE A 85 5.16 -1.22 -1.09
CA PHE A 85 4.31 -0.04 -1.06
C PHE A 85 4.73 0.88 0.08
N GLU A 86 4.73 2.18 -0.20
CA GLU A 86 4.83 3.20 0.84
C GLU A 86 3.47 3.41 1.50
N LEU A 87 3.47 3.48 2.83
CA LEU A 87 2.28 3.77 3.60
C LEU A 87 2.25 5.27 3.91
N PRO A 88 1.16 5.99 3.61
CA PRO A 88 1.04 7.39 3.99
C PRO A 88 1.08 7.45 5.52
N GLY A 89 2.23 7.89 6.05
CA GLY A 89 2.47 8.03 7.47
C GLY A 89 1.53 9.07 8.07
N LEU A 90 1.14 8.82 9.32
CA LEU A 90 0.62 9.78 10.30
C LEU A 90 -0.89 9.92 10.54
N LEU A 91 -1.82 9.32 9.80
CA LEU A 91 -3.26 9.43 10.18
C LEU A 91 -4.04 8.12 9.94
N MET A 92 -3.75 7.10 10.74
CA MET A 92 -4.58 5.89 10.84
C MET A 92 -5.99 6.18 11.40
N GLU A 93 -6.23 7.37 11.93
CA GLU A 93 -7.47 7.73 12.64
C GLU A 93 -8.61 8.25 11.75
N GLY A 94 -8.42 8.34 10.42
CA GLY A 94 -9.45 8.95 9.55
C GLY A 94 -9.88 8.17 8.32
N ASN A 95 -9.18 7.10 7.92
CA ASN A 95 -9.49 6.42 6.66
C ASN A 95 -9.03 4.96 6.63
N SER A 96 -9.84 4.06 7.20
CA SER A 96 -9.59 2.62 7.26
C SER A 96 -9.61 1.94 5.88
N GLU A 97 -10.25 2.53 4.88
CA GLU A 97 -10.33 1.99 3.51
C GLU A 97 -9.00 2.12 2.73
N LYS A 98 -8.14 3.08 3.10
CA LYS A 98 -6.84 3.29 2.43
C LYS A 98 -5.82 2.16 2.65
N TYR A 99 -6.03 1.31 3.64
CA TYR A 99 -5.11 0.22 4.01
C TYR A 99 -5.68 -1.16 3.67
N ILE A 100 -6.58 -1.23 2.69
CA ILE A 100 -7.05 -2.49 2.12
C ILE A 100 -6.15 -2.88 0.95
N LEU A 101 -5.40 -3.96 1.11
CA LEU A 101 -4.63 -4.61 0.06
C LEU A 101 -5.55 -5.52 -0.76
N TYR A 102 -5.63 -5.27 -2.06
CA TYR A 102 -6.37 -6.12 -2.99
C TYR A 102 -5.41 -7.00 -3.78
N LEU A 103 -5.74 -8.30 -3.82
CA LEU A 103 -5.13 -9.27 -4.73
C LEU A 103 -6.18 -9.71 -5.73
N ILE A 104 -5.98 -9.38 -7.01
CA ILE A 104 -6.94 -9.64 -8.09
C ILE A 104 -6.29 -10.59 -9.09
N VAL A 105 -6.80 -11.81 -9.19
CA VAL A 105 -6.32 -12.84 -10.11
C VAL A 105 -7.08 -12.73 -11.42
N MET A 106 -6.33 -12.63 -12.52
CA MET A 106 -6.85 -12.43 -13.87
C MET A 106 -6.36 -13.54 -14.79
N HIS A 107 -7.20 -13.95 -15.74
CA HIS A 107 -6.80 -14.73 -16.91
C HIS A 107 -6.49 -13.78 -18.06
N ARG A 108 -5.26 -13.86 -18.57
CA ARG A 108 -4.82 -13.14 -19.75
C ARG A 108 -5.45 -13.71 -21.02
N SER A 109 -6.24 -12.90 -21.70
CA SER A 109 -6.85 -13.28 -22.97
C SER A 109 -5.89 -12.97 -24.12
N LEU A 110 -5.76 -13.88 -25.09
CA LEU A 110 -5.01 -13.61 -26.33
C LEU A 110 -5.66 -12.51 -27.18
N VAL A 111 -7.00 -12.40 -27.13
CA VAL A 111 -7.80 -11.42 -27.85
C VAL A 111 -8.92 -10.94 -26.93
N GLY A 112 -9.16 -9.63 -26.91
CA GLY A 112 -10.17 -8.99 -26.06
C GLY A 112 -9.66 -8.70 -24.65
N LEU A 113 -10.59 -8.42 -23.74
CA LEU A 113 -10.28 -8.09 -22.35
C LEU A 113 -9.90 -9.34 -21.54
N ASP A 114 -9.05 -9.13 -20.54
CA ASP A 114 -8.70 -10.16 -19.57
C ASP A 114 -9.90 -10.52 -18.70
N LYS A 115 -9.96 -11.78 -18.29
CA LYS A 115 -11.11 -12.31 -17.56
C LYS A 115 -10.79 -12.44 -16.08
N PHE A 116 -11.65 -11.89 -15.25
CA PHE A 116 -11.55 -12.04 -13.80
C PHE A 116 -11.64 -13.51 -13.37
N LEU A 117 -10.72 -13.94 -12.52
CA LEU A 117 -10.71 -15.26 -11.88
C LEU A 117 -11.04 -15.20 -10.40
N GLY A 118 -10.71 -14.08 -9.75
CA GLY A 118 -10.91 -13.97 -8.31
C GLY A 118 -10.30 -12.75 -7.66
N GLN A 119 -10.82 -12.38 -6.49
CA GLN A 119 -10.28 -11.30 -5.67
C GLN A 119 -10.24 -11.68 -4.20
N VAL A 120 -9.26 -11.11 -3.50
CA VAL A 120 -9.13 -11.09 -2.06
C VAL A 120 -8.85 -9.65 -1.60
N ALA A 121 -9.48 -9.24 -0.51
CA ALA A 121 -9.24 -7.97 0.17
C ALA A 121 -8.69 -8.24 1.57
N ILE A 122 -7.55 -7.63 1.92
CA ILE A 122 -6.85 -7.82 3.18
C ILE A 122 -6.72 -6.47 3.86
N LYS A 123 -7.31 -6.33 5.07
CA LYS A 123 -7.14 -5.14 5.89
C LYS A 123 -5.77 -5.19 6.56
N LEU A 124 -4.84 -4.33 6.15
CA LEU A 124 -3.49 -4.32 6.70
C LEU A 124 -3.45 -3.91 8.17
N ASN A 125 -4.41 -3.11 8.63
CA ASN A 125 -4.53 -2.71 10.04
C ASN A 125 -4.62 -3.92 10.97
N ASP A 126 -5.38 -4.94 10.57
CA ASP A 126 -5.56 -6.17 11.35
C ASP A 126 -4.24 -6.96 11.46
N ILE A 127 -3.34 -6.80 10.49
CA ILE A 127 -2.00 -7.40 10.48
C ILE A 127 -1.03 -6.58 11.32
N PHE A 128 -1.12 -5.25 11.28
CA PHE A 128 -0.22 -4.34 12.00
C PHE A 128 -0.40 -4.39 13.51
N GLU A 129 -1.62 -4.60 14.00
CA GLU A 129 -1.89 -4.71 15.45
C GLU A 129 -1.34 -6.02 16.05
N ASP A 130 -1.09 -7.04 15.22
CA ASP A 130 -0.45 -8.30 15.65
C ASP A 130 1.09 -8.15 15.73
N LYS A 131 1.55 -7.44 16.78
CA LYS A 131 2.96 -7.08 17.02
C LYS A 131 3.96 -8.25 17.10
N LEU A 132 3.50 -9.50 17.09
CA LEU A 132 4.34 -10.70 17.21
C LEU A 132 4.64 -11.37 15.84
N ARG A 133 3.93 -11.00 14.76
CA ARG A 133 4.05 -11.65 13.46
C ARG A 133 4.86 -10.81 12.46
N ARG A 134 6.19 -10.95 12.49
CA ARG A 134 7.08 -10.29 11.50
C ARG A 134 6.90 -10.81 10.07
N LYS A 135 6.22 -11.95 9.88
CA LYS A 135 5.88 -12.55 8.59
C LYS A 135 4.55 -13.29 8.72
N THR A 136 3.57 -12.92 7.91
CA THR A 136 2.26 -13.58 7.90
C THR A 136 2.05 -14.28 6.56
N ASP A 137 2.07 -15.62 6.57
CA ASP A 137 1.64 -16.44 5.43
C ASP A 137 0.11 -16.61 5.53
N LEU A 138 -0.63 -15.90 4.68
CA LEU A 138 -2.09 -15.94 4.65
C LEU A 138 -2.58 -16.83 3.51
N ASN A 139 -3.42 -17.81 3.85
CA ASN A 139 -4.23 -18.55 2.89
C ASN A 139 -5.62 -17.93 2.86
N VAL A 140 -5.88 -17.08 1.87
CA VAL A 140 -7.14 -16.35 1.81
C VAL A 140 -8.09 -17.01 0.82
N ASN A 141 -9.29 -17.29 1.30
CA ASN A 141 -10.43 -17.77 0.53
C ASN A 141 -11.22 -16.59 -0.02
N SER A 142 -11.64 -16.67 -1.29
CA SER A 142 -12.62 -15.73 -1.79
C SER A 142 -14.03 -16.17 -1.42
N GLN A 143 -14.76 -15.29 -0.72
CA GLN A 143 -16.21 -15.40 -0.59
C GLN A 143 -16.88 -14.39 -1.53
N ASN A 144 -17.84 -14.92 -2.30
CA ASN A 144 -18.82 -14.24 -3.16
C ASN A 144 -18.31 -13.52 -4.41
N SER A 145 -18.51 -14.19 -5.56
CA SER A 145 -18.12 -13.75 -6.91
C SER A 145 -19.17 -12.94 -7.67
N GLU A 146 -20.39 -12.76 -7.14
CA GLU A 146 -21.54 -12.29 -7.95
C GLU A 146 -21.84 -10.79 -7.83
N GLU A 147 -21.42 -10.11 -6.77
CA GLU A 147 -21.66 -8.66 -6.60
C GLU A 147 -20.65 -7.75 -7.34
N PHE A 148 -19.47 -8.27 -7.71
CA PHE A 148 -18.40 -7.49 -8.36
C PHE A 148 -18.36 -7.61 -9.89
N GLN A 149 -19.15 -8.50 -10.49
CA GLN A 149 -19.14 -8.66 -11.96
C GLN A 149 -19.78 -7.44 -12.68
N LYS A 150 -20.55 -6.61 -11.95
CA LYS A 150 -21.21 -5.41 -12.48
C LYS A 150 -20.31 -4.16 -12.51
N THR A 151 -19.05 -4.25 -12.07
CA THR A 151 -18.18 -3.08 -11.89
C THR A 151 -16.91 -3.08 -12.76
N MET A 152 -16.74 -4.01 -13.71
CA MET A 152 -15.49 -4.13 -14.48
C MET A 152 -15.52 -3.58 -15.93
N ASP A 153 -16.62 -3.00 -16.39
CA ASP A 153 -16.60 -2.19 -17.62
C ASP A 153 -16.09 -0.74 -17.39
N GLY A 154 -15.69 -0.40 -16.15
CA GLY A 154 -15.11 0.89 -15.80
C GLY A 154 -13.94 0.71 -14.84
N ASN A 155 -12.89 1.51 -15.01
CA ASN A 155 -11.80 1.63 -14.06
C ASN A 155 -12.38 1.78 -12.63
N PRO A 156 -12.15 0.84 -11.69
CA PRO A 156 -12.72 0.90 -10.33
C PRO A 156 -12.22 2.09 -9.50
N PHE A 157 -11.24 2.83 -10.03
CA PHE A 157 -10.65 4.05 -9.47
C PHE A 157 -10.94 5.28 -10.32
N ASP A 158 -11.90 5.20 -11.23
CA ASP A 158 -12.53 6.40 -11.79
C ASP A 158 -13.12 7.16 -10.61
N ALA A 159 -12.47 8.28 -10.25
CA ALA A 159 -12.88 9.15 -9.15
C ALA A 159 -14.37 9.53 -9.29
N ALA A 160 -14.91 9.54 -10.51
CA ALA A 160 -16.32 9.77 -10.78
C ALA A 160 -17.26 8.70 -10.19
N THR A 161 -16.80 7.47 -9.92
CA THR A 161 -17.65 6.38 -9.39
C THR A 161 -18.21 6.72 -8.01
N GLY A 162 -17.41 7.39 -7.16
CA GLY A 162 -17.86 7.88 -5.85
C GLY A 162 -18.82 9.07 -5.93
N TYR A 163 -18.88 9.76 -7.07
CA TYR A 163 -19.77 10.89 -7.31
C TYR A 163 -20.97 10.54 -8.21
N ARG A 164 -21.03 9.34 -8.82
CA ARG A 164 -22.08 8.93 -9.77
C ARG A 164 -23.48 8.93 -9.19
N ASN A 165 -23.60 8.76 -7.87
CA ASN A 165 -24.88 8.67 -7.16
C ASN A 165 -25.22 9.93 -6.35
N LEU A 166 -24.43 11.00 -6.49
CA LEU A 166 -24.65 12.28 -5.82
C LEU A 166 -25.30 13.27 -6.79
N THR A 167 -26.21 14.09 -6.27
CA THR A 167 -26.76 15.24 -6.98
C THR A 167 -25.69 16.31 -7.18
N TYR A 168 -25.89 17.20 -8.15
CA TYR A 168 -24.96 18.31 -8.44
C TYR A 168 -24.62 19.13 -7.19
N GLU A 169 -25.62 19.38 -6.34
CA GLU A 169 -25.48 20.15 -5.09
C GLU A 169 -24.61 19.43 -4.06
N GLU A 170 -24.78 18.11 -3.91
CA GLU A 170 -23.98 17.30 -2.97
C GLU A 170 -22.50 17.23 -3.41
N VAL A 171 -22.26 17.12 -4.72
CA VAL A 171 -20.89 17.19 -5.28
C VAL A 171 -20.27 18.57 -5.01
N LEU A 172 -21.04 19.64 -5.18
CA LEU A 172 -20.59 21.01 -4.91
C LEU A 172 -20.23 21.18 -3.42
N GLN A 173 -21.05 20.63 -2.53
CA GLN A 173 -20.85 20.67 -1.09
C GLN A 173 -19.59 19.91 -0.67
N GLU A 174 -19.36 18.70 -1.21
CA GLU A 174 -18.15 17.94 -0.91
C GLU A 174 -16.89 18.62 -1.47
N LEU A 175 -16.98 19.24 -2.66
CA LEU A 175 -15.90 20.06 -3.21
C LEU A 175 -15.53 21.24 -2.30
N MET A 176 -16.53 21.98 -1.83
CA MET A 176 -16.31 23.10 -0.91
C MET A 176 -15.70 22.62 0.41
N LYS A 177 -16.16 21.49 0.94
CA LYS A 177 -15.63 20.88 2.15
C LYS A 177 -14.18 20.43 1.99
N HIS A 178 -13.82 19.77 0.88
CA HIS A 178 -12.44 19.41 0.58
C HIS A 178 -11.54 20.64 0.42
N LYS A 179 -12.02 21.69 -0.27
CA LYS A 179 -11.29 22.96 -0.41
C LYS A 179 -11.01 23.59 0.95
N GLU A 180 -11.95 23.54 1.88
CA GLU A 180 -11.77 24.03 3.25
C GLU A 180 -10.77 23.18 4.04
N GLN A 181 -10.84 21.85 3.90
CA GLN A 181 -9.85 20.96 4.53
C GLN A 181 -8.43 21.19 3.99
N LEU A 182 -8.29 21.39 2.68
CA LEU A 182 -7.01 21.75 2.05
C LEU A 182 -6.49 23.06 2.61
N LYS A 183 -7.34 24.09 2.70
CA LYS A 183 -6.95 25.38 3.29
C LYS A 183 -6.47 25.24 4.74
N LYS A 184 -7.16 24.46 5.56
CA LYS A 184 -6.74 24.18 6.94
C LYS A 184 -5.39 23.45 7.00
N LYS A 185 -5.18 22.48 6.11
CA LYS A 185 -3.89 21.78 6.02
C LYS A 185 -2.76 22.70 5.55
N ASP A 186 -3.01 23.58 4.58
CA ASP A 186 -2.03 24.56 4.11
C ASP A 186 -1.66 25.58 5.20
N THR A 187 -2.62 25.99 6.02
CA THR A 187 -2.34 26.82 7.20
C THR A 187 -1.48 26.06 8.20
N HIS A 188 -1.84 24.80 8.49
CA HIS A 188 -1.08 23.98 9.43
C HIS A 188 0.36 23.70 8.95
N ILE A 189 0.55 23.46 7.65
CA ILE A 189 1.89 23.32 7.07
C ILE A 189 2.70 24.58 7.31
N ARG A 190 2.14 25.78 7.04
CA ARG A 190 2.84 27.04 7.32
C ARG A 190 3.19 27.24 8.78
N GLU A 191 2.29 26.89 9.70
CA GLU A 191 2.57 26.97 11.13
C GLU A 191 3.70 26.04 11.56
N LEU A 192 3.74 24.83 10.99
CA LEU A 192 4.82 23.87 11.23
C LEU A 192 6.14 24.34 10.62
N GLU A 193 6.12 24.90 9.41
CA GLU A 193 7.29 25.50 8.77
C GLU A 193 7.85 26.63 9.62
N ASP A 194 7.00 27.57 10.07
CA ASP A 194 7.41 28.67 10.96
C ASP A 194 7.95 28.17 12.29
N TYR A 195 7.35 27.12 12.85
CA TYR A 195 7.87 26.49 14.06
C TYR A 195 9.26 25.87 13.85
N ILE A 196 9.47 25.18 12.72
CA ILE A 196 10.77 24.62 12.36
C ILE A 196 11.81 25.74 12.19
N ASP A 197 11.47 26.80 11.47
CA ASP A 197 12.37 27.93 11.22
C ASP A 197 12.77 28.61 12.54
N ASN A 198 11.80 28.90 13.41
CA ASN A 198 12.05 29.50 14.74
C ASN A 198 12.88 28.57 15.65
N LEU A 199 12.69 27.25 15.57
CA LEU A 199 13.48 26.29 16.32
C LEU A 199 14.91 26.21 15.76
N LEU A 200 15.07 26.20 14.44
CA LEU A 200 16.38 26.17 13.78
C LEU A 200 17.21 27.40 14.15
N VAL A 201 16.62 28.59 14.20
CA VAL A 201 17.29 29.81 14.66
C VAL A 201 17.86 29.61 16.07
N ARG A 202 17.06 29.12 17.01
CA ARG A 202 17.51 28.87 18.39
C ARG A 202 18.61 27.82 18.47
N VAL A 203 18.50 26.73 17.70
CA VAL A 203 19.54 25.69 17.65
C VAL A 203 20.84 26.22 17.07
N MET A 204 20.77 27.05 16.02
CA MET A 204 21.95 27.68 15.42
C MET A 204 22.67 28.63 16.39
N GLU A 205 21.93 29.30 17.30
CA GLU A 205 22.49 30.19 18.31
C GLU A 205 23.05 29.44 19.54
N GLU A 206 22.34 28.42 20.05
CA GLU A 206 22.70 27.73 21.30
C GLU A 206 23.61 26.51 21.09
N THR A 207 23.30 25.65 20.11
CA THR A 207 23.94 24.33 19.94
C THR A 207 24.11 23.95 18.45
N PRO A 208 24.91 24.70 17.68
CA PRO A 208 25.02 24.51 16.23
C PRO A 208 25.61 23.15 15.82
N SER A 209 26.22 22.40 16.74
CA SER A 209 26.77 21.06 16.48
C SER A 209 25.71 19.99 16.18
N ILE A 210 24.45 20.18 16.61
CA ILE A 210 23.34 19.24 16.36
C ILE A 210 22.98 19.18 14.87
N LEU A 211 23.21 20.27 14.13
CA LEU A 211 22.92 20.36 12.70
C LEU A 211 24.00 19.70 11.83
N ARG A 212 25.04 19.11 12.43
CA ARG A 212 26.18 18.53 11.72
C ARG A 212 25.88 17.09 11.33
N VAL A 213 25.80 16.81 10.03
CA VAL A 213 25.79 15.43 9.52
C VAL A 213 27.21 14.85 9.67
N PRO A 214 27.41 13.74 10.40
CA PRO A 214 28.71 13.09 10.49
C PRO A 214 29.21 12.73 9.09
N TYR A 215 30.45 13.08 8.77
CA TYR A 215 31.10 12.58 7.57
C TYR A 215 31.35 11.09 7.74
N GLU A 216 30.49 10.25 7.16
CA GLU A 216 30.79 8.85 6.93
C GLU A 216 31.59 8.75 5.62
N PRO A 217 32.88 8.39 5.64
CA PRO A 217 33.59 8.07 4.42
C PRO A 217 32.89 6.87 3.76
N SER A 218 32.27 7.10 2.60
CA SER A 218 31.75 6.02 1.77
C SER A 218 32.90 5.05 1.50
N TRP A 219 32.73 3.82 1.97
CA TRP A 219 33.68 2.74 1.81
C TRP A 219 34.04 2.62 0.32
N ARG A 220 35.31 2.88 0.02
CA ARG A 220 35.87 2.86 -1.33
C ARG A 220 35.85 1.44 -1.89
N ALA A 221 35.46 1.32 -3.15
CA ALA A 221 35.51 0.09 -3.94
C ALA A 221 36.87 -0.63 -3.82
N GLY A 222 36.82 -1.91 -3.45
CA GLY A 222 37.97 -2.82 -3.42
C GLY A 222 38.24 -3.43 -4.80
N LYS A 223 39.53 -3.54 -5.12
CA LYS A 223 40.12 -3.87 -6.44
C LYS A 223 39.79 -5.29 -6.93
N PHE A 224 39.57 -5.43 -8.24
CA PHE A 224 39.71 -6.72 -8.93
C PHE A 224 41.16 -7.22 -8.78
N SER A 225 41.33 -8.37 -8.13
CA SER A 225 42.52 -9.20 -8.27
C SER A 225 42.22 -10.21 -9.39
N LYS A 226 42.96 -10.10 -10.50
CA LYS A 226 43.15 -11.20 -11.43
C LYS A 226 44.14 -12.16 -10.79
N THR A 227 43.82 -13.45 -10.79
CA THR A 227 44.81 -14.53 -10.89
C THR A 227 44.18 -15.64 -11.70
#